data_AF-A0A1B6NW53-F1
#
_entry.id   AF-A0A1B6NW53-F1
#
_cell.length_a   1.000
_cell.length_b   1.000
_cell.length_c   1.000
_cell.angle_alpha   90.00
_cell.angle_beta   90.00
_cell.angle_gamma   90.00
#
_symmetry.space_group_name_H-M   'P 1'
#
loop_
_entity.id
_entity.type
_entity.pdbx_description
1 polymer ?
#
loop_
_entity_poly.entity_id
_entity_poly.type
_entity_poly.pdbx_seq_one_letter_code
_entity_poly.pdbx_strand_id
1 'polypeptide(L)'
;MTELTAISASAQINNFITTDKNSSVSVCGGGALNDYLMTRLQAHLPHSTVMTTDHLGLAPTWVEAVAFAWLARQTLMGATGNLPAVTGANKGVVLGQICFA
;
A
#
# COMPACT_ATOMS: atom_id res chain seq x y z
N MET A 1 7.90 15.37 14.32
CA MET A 1 6.82 15.02 13.36
C MET A 1 6.98 13.59 12.84
N THR A 2 8.15 13.16 12.36
CA THR A 2 8.37 11.77 11.87
C THR A 2 7.98 10.68 12.88
N GLU A 3 8.26 10.88 14.17
CA GLU A 3 7.92 9.89 15.19
C GLU A 3 6.41 9.69 15.36
N LEU A 4 5.62 10.75 15.22
CA LEU A 4 4.16 10.65 15.26
C LEU A 4 3.66 9.75 14.14
N THR A 5 4.17 9.93 12.91
CA THR A 5 3.84 9.10 11.75
C THR A 5 4.21 7.63 11.99
N ALA A 6 5.42 7.37 12.51
CA ALA A 6 5.88 6.01 12.78
C ALA A 6 4.99 5.30 13.83
N ILE A 7 4.67 5.99 14.93
CA ILE A 7 3.81 5.45 16.00
C ILE A 7 2.40 5.21 15.47
N SER A 8 1.78 6.20 14.82
CA SER A 8 0.38 6.09 14.40
C SER A 8 0.19 5.01 13.33
N ALA A 9 1.12 4.91 12.37
CA ALA A 9 1.07 3.87 11.35
C ALA A 9 1.25 2.48 11.96
N SER A 10 2.27 2.30 12.81
CA SER A 10 2.57 1.00 13.43
C SER A 10 1.44 0.53 14.36
N ALA A 11 0.85 1.45 15.14
CA ALA A 11 -0.30 1.15 15.98
C ALA A 11 -1.47 0.60 15.16
N GLN A 12 -1.75 1.20 13.99
CA GLN A 12 -2.83 0.74 13.14
C GLN A 12 -2.52 -0.59 12.46
N ILE A 13 -1.27 -0.80 12.01
CA ILE A 13 -0.83 -2.07 11.41
C ILE A 13 -0.96 -3.22 12.43
N ASN A 14 -0.57 -3.00 13.70
CA ASN A 14 -0.67 -4.01 14.76
C ASN A 14 -2.10 -4.49 15.03
N ASN A 15 -3.13 -3.71 14.68
CA ASN A 15 -4.52 -4.15 14.79
C ASN A 15 -4.89 -5.25 13.79
N PHE A 16 -4.10 -5.45 12.73
CA PHE A 16 -4.36 -6.40 11.65
C PHE A 16 -3.33 -7.52 11.55
N ILE A 17 -2.19 -7.40 12.23
CA ILE A 17 -1.17 -8.45 12.29
C ILE A 17 -1.52 -9.42 13.41
N THR A 18 -1.64 -10.71 13.08
CA THR A 18 -1.78 -11.76 14.08
C THR A 18 -0.41 -12.19 14.57
N THR A 19 -0.27 -12.38 15.89
CA THR A 19 0.99 -12.63 16.59
C THR A 19 1.72 -13.92 16.17
N ASP A 20 1.06 -14.79 15.40
CA ASP A 20 1.53 -16.16 15.11
C ASP A 20 2.32 -16.32 13.81
N LYS A 21 2.58 -15.26 13.03
CA LYS A 21 3.35 -15.35 11.77
C LYS A 21 4.30 -14.17 11.54
N ASN A 22 5.44 -14.45 10.91
CA ASN A 22 6.37 -13.44 10.38
C ASN A 22 5.66 -12.58 9.31
N SER A 23 5.04 -11.48 9.74
CA SER A 23 4.40 -10.54 8.82
C SER A 23 5.44 -9.66 8.12
N SER A 24 5.12 -9.26 6.90
CA SER A 24 5.92 -8.33 6.10
C SER A 24 5.15 -7.05 5.88
N VAL A 25 5.80 -5.91 6.08
CA VAL A 25 5.27 -4.58 5.79
C VAL A 25 6.05 -3.99 4.62
N SER A 26 5.37 -3.78 3.50
CA SER A 26 5.95 -3.20 2.28
C SER A 26 5.61 -1.72 2.19
N VAL A 27 6.62 -0.85 2.21
CA VAL A 27 6.48 0.61 2.20
C VAL A 27 6.66 1.15 0.77
N CYS A 28 5.78 2.05 0.36
CA CYS A 28 5.86 2.78 -0.91
C CYS A 28 5.68 4.29 -0.70
N GLY A 29 5.78 5.06 -1.79
CA GLY A 29 5.72 6.52 -1.78
C GLY A 29 7.00 7.18 -1.28
N GLY A 30 6.98 8.51 -1.20
CA GLY A 30 8.17 9.30 -0.80
C GLY A 30 8.68 9.01 0.62
N GLY A 31 7.80 8.54 1.53
CA GLY A 31 8.19 8.14 2.88
C GLY A 31 9.14 6.94 2.94
N ALA A 32 9.12 6.08 1.92
CA ALA A 32 10.04 4.94 1.81
C ALA A 32 11.51 5.37 1.62
N LEU A 33 11.75 6.60 1.14
CA LEU A 33 13.09 7.17 0.95
C LEU A 33 13.63 7.85 2.23
N ASN A 34 12.88 7.82 3.32
CA ASN A 34 13.29 8.40 4.60
C ASN A 34 13.81 7.29 5.53
N ASP A 35 15.13 7.10 5.52
CA ASP A 35 15.80 6.05 6.31
C ASP A 35 15.49 6.13 7.81
N TYR A 36 15.33 7.34 8.34
CA TYR A 36 14.96 7.54 9.74
C TYR A 36 13.54 7.03 9.99
N LEU A 37 12.56 7.38 9.14
CA LEU A 37 11.19 6.87 9.26
C LEU A 37 11.15 5.34 9.15
N MET A 38 11.87 4.76 8.18
CA MET A 38 11.95 3.30 7.99
C MET A 38 12.51 2.60 9.24
N THR A 39 13.58 3.16 9.83
CA THR A 39 14.16 2.67 11.08
C THR A 39 13.17 2.73 12.24
N ARG A 40 12.41 3.84 12.36
CA ARG A 40 11.40 3.99 13.42
C ARG A 40 10.21 3.05 13.23
N LEU A 41 9.75 2.83 12.00
CA LEU A 41 8.72 1.83 11.70
C LEU A 41 9.16 0.42 12.10
N GLN A 42 10.39 0.02 11.76
CA GLN A 42 10.93 -1.29 12.15
C GLN A 42 11.02 -1.45 13.67
N ALA A 43 11.38 -0.39 14.41
CA ALA A 43 11.45 -0.41 15.86
C ALA A 43 10.06 -0.59 16.52
N HIS A 44 9.01 -0.02 15.94
CA HIS A 44 7.63 -0.14 16.44
C HIS A 44 6.89 -1.40 15.95
N LEU A 45 7.47 -2.13 15.00
CA LEU A 45 6.96 -3.38 14.45
C LEU A 45 8.00 -4.52 14.59
N PRO A 46 8.42 -4.88 15.82
CA PRO A 46 9.54 -5.80 16.04
C PRO A 46 9.28 -7.23 15.54
N HIS A 47 8.00 -7.61 15.38
CA HIS A 47 7.59 -8.92 14.89
C HIS A 47 7.32 -8.95 13.37
N SER A 48 7.59 -7.85 12.68
CA SER A 48 7.42 -7.74 11.22
C SER A 48 8.72 -7.38 10.54
N THR A 49 8.83 -7.76 9.26
CA THR A 49 9.92 -7.29 8.39
C THR A 49 9.43 -6.07 7.63
N VAL A 50 10.01 -4.89 7.89
CA VAL A 50 9.69 -3.64 7.19
C VAL A 50 10.66 -3.45 6.03
N MET A 51 10.15 -3.43 4.79
CA MET A 51 10.94 -3.28 3.56
C MET A 51 10.28 -2.28 2.61
N THR A 52 11.04 -1.65 1.72
CA THR A 52 10.47 -0.88 0.62
C THR A 52 9.88 -1.81 -0.43
N THR A 53 8.98 -1.35 -1.28
CA THR A 53 8.41 -2.15 -2.38
C THR A 53 9.41 -2.59 -3.45
N ASP A 54 10.67 -2.10 -3.41
CA ASP A 54 11.73 -2.52 -4.33
C ASP A 54 11.99 -4.03 -4.30
N HIS A 55 11.87 -4.68 -3.13
CA HIS A 55 12.05 -6.14 -3.02
C HIS A 55 10.99 -6.95 -3.80
N LEU A 56 9.86 -6.32 -4.15
CA LEU A 56 8.82 -6.90 -5.01
C LEU A 56 9.04 -6.57 -6.49
N GLY A 57 10.14 -5.90 -6.83
CA GLY A 57 10.47 -5.46 -8.20
C GLY A 57 9.76 -4.19 -8.64
N LEU A 58 9.18 -3.41 -7.72
CA LEU A 58 8.49 -2.16 -8.03
C LEU A 58 9.04 -1.00 -7.18
N ALA A 59 9.59 0.00 -7.85
CA ALA A 59 10.13 1.18 -7.17
C ALA A 59 9.04 1.88 -6.31
N PRO A 60 9.34 2.26 -5.05
CA PRO A 60 8.39 2.88 -4.13
C PRO A 60 7.65 4.09 -4.70
N THR A 61 8.34 4.91 -5.48
CA THR A 61 7.79 6.13 -6.07
C THR A 61 6.86 5.87 -7.25
N TRP A 62 6.81 4.64 -7.78
CA TRP A 62 6.06 4.30 -9.00
C TRP A 62 4.74 3.58 -8.70
N VAL A 63 4.53 3.12 -7.46
CA VAL A 63 3.38 2.27 -7.09
C VAL A 63 2.04 2.90 -7.47
N GLU A 64 1.84 4.18 -7.17
CA GLU A 64 0.58 4.88 -7.49
C GLU A 64 0.36 5.03 -9.00
N ALA A 65 1.41 5.38 -9.76
CA ALA A 65 1.33 5.51 -11.21
C ALA A 65 1.00 4.17 -11.89
N VAL A 66 1.65 3.09 -11.43
CA VAL A 66 1.36 1.74 -11.91
C VAL A 66 -0.05 1.30 -11.52
N ALA A 67 -0.54 1.68 -10.34
CA ALA A 67 -1.92 1.40 -9.92
C ALA A 67 -2.95 2.06 -10.87
N PHE A 68 -2.73 3.30 -11.31
CA PHE A 68 -3.59 3.94 -12.31
C PHE A 68 -3.51 3.28 -13.69
N ALA A 69 -2.31 2.90 -14.13
CA ALA A 69 -2.15 2.14 -15.38
C ALA A 69 -2.89 0.80 -15.32
N TRP A 70 -2.82 0.10 -14.18
CA TRP A 70 -3.57 -1.12 -13.93
C TRP A 70 -5.08 -0.87 -13.94
N LEU A 71 -5.56 0.22 -13.30
CA LEU A 71 -6.98 0.59 -13.32
C LEU A 71 -7.48 0.85 -14.74
N ALA A 72 -6.71 1.55 -15.58
CA ALA A 72 -7.05 1.78 -16.97
C ALA A 72 -7.17 0.45 -17.76
N ARG A 73 -6.26 -0.49 -17.53
CA ARG A 73 -6.36 -1.86 -18.08
C ARG A 73 -7.65 -2.55 -17.61
N GLN A 74 -8.00 -2.45 -16.33
CA GLN A 74 -9.26 -3.01 -15.82
C GLN A 74 -10.48 -2.40 -16.52
N THR A 75 -10.50 -1.08 -16.75
CA THR A 75 -11.55 -0.40 -17.51
C THR A 75 -11.67 -0.95 -18.94
N LEU A 76 -10.54 -1.06 -19.66
CA LEU A 76 -10.51 -1.57 -21.04
C LEU A 76 -10.98 -3.03 -21.15
N MET A 77 -10.74 -3.84 -20.12
CA MET A 77 -11.17 -5.23 -20.06
C MET A 77 -12.58 -5.41 -19.48
N GLY A 78 -13.26 -4.35 -19.07
CA GLY A 78 -14.55 -4.44 -18.36
C GLY A 78 -14.46 -5.16 -17.01
N ALA A 79 -13.28 -5.21 -16.39
CA ALA A 79 -13.02 -5.87 -15.12
C ALA A 79 -13.17 -4.90 -13.95
N THR A 80 -13.53 -5.41 -12.76
CA THR A 80 -13.71 -4.58 -11.58
C THR A 80 -12.39 -3.96 -11.12
N GLY A 81 -12.43 -2.68 -10.74
CA GLY A 81 -11.26 -1.92 -10.28
C GLY A 81 -11.25 -1.65 -8.77
N ASN A 82 -12.40 -1.69 -8.10
CA ASN A 82 -12.50 -1.50 -6.65
C ASN A 82 -12.52 -2.85 -5.89
N LEU A 83 -12.16 -2.78 -4.60
CA LEU A 83 -12.40 -3.84 -3.63
C LEU A 83 -13.44 -3.35 -2.60
N PRO A 84 -14.69 -3.84 -2.62
CA PRO A 84 -15.75 -3.44 -1.70
C PRO A 84 -15.38 -3.45 -0.22
N ALA A 85 -14.59 -4.44 0.22
CA ALA A 85 -14.12 -4.56 1.59
C ALA A 85 -13.23 -3.38 2.04
N VAL A 86 -12.63 -2.65 1.10
CA VAL A 86 -11.81 -1.46 1.37
C VAL A 86 -12.62 -0.18 1.16
N THR A 87 -13.46 -0.11 0.12
CA THR A 87 -14.17 1.13 -0.24
C THR A 87 -15.54 1.29 0.44
N GLY A 88 -16.09 0.24 1.06
CA GLY A 88 -17.46 0.22 1.60
C GLY A 88 -18.56 0.20 0.53
N ALA A 89 -18.23 -0.12 -0.73
CA ALA A 89 -19.20 -0.18 -1.82
C ALA A 89 -20.06 -1.46 -1.73
N ASN A 90 -21.30 -1.42 -2.21
CA ASN A 90 -22.19 -2.60 -2.18
C ASN A 90 -21.74 -3.75 -3.10
N LYS A 91 -20.96 -3.45 -4.15
CA LYS A 91 -20.48 -4.44 -5.11
C LYS A 91 -19.20 -3.98 -5.81
N GLY A 92 -18.52 -4.92 -6.44
CA GLY A 92 -17.43 -4.62 -7.38
C GLY A 92 -17.97 -3.91 -8.62
N VAL A 93 -17.26 -2.90 -9.09
CA VAL A 93 -17.59 -2.10 -10.26
C VAL A 93 -16.35 -1.83 -11.10
N VAL A 94 -16.55 -1.67 -12.40
CA VAL A 94 -15.52 -1.13 -13.31
C VAL A 94 -15.32 0.34 -12.96
N LEU A 95 -14.07 0.75 -12.75
CA LEU A 95 -13.72 2.15 -12.46
C LEU A 95 -13.22 2.84 -13.73
N GLY A 96 -13.35 4.16 -13.80
CA GLY A 96 -12.83 4.99 -14.90
C GLY A 96 -13.80 5.16 -16.09
N GLN A 97 -13.38 5.97 -17.06
CA GLN A 97 -14.09 6.21 -18.33
C GLN A 97 -13.09 6.21 -19.50
N ILE A 98 -13.55 5.76 -20.67
CA ILE A 98 -12.76 5.78 -21.91
C ILE A 98 -13.10 7.07 -22.66
N CYS A 99 -12.11 7.96 -22.78
CA CYS A 99 -12.19 9.15 -23.62
C CYS A 99 -11.39 8.89 -24.90
N PHE A 100 -12.04 8.95 -26.06
CA PHE A 100 -11.36 8.81 -27.34
C PHE A 100 -10.55 10.08 -27.64
N ALA A 101 -9.36 9.89 -28.20
CA ALA A 101 -8.46 10.97 -28.60
C ALA A 101 -8.98 11.72 -29.83
#